data_AF-A0A021WZZ5-F1
#
_entry.id   AF-A0A021WZZ5-F1
#
_cell.length_a   1.000
_cell.length_b   1.000
_cell.length_c   1.000
_cell.angle_alpha   90.00
_cell.angle_beta   90.00
_cell.angle_gamma   90.00
#
_symmetry.space_group_name_H-M   'P 1'
#
loop_
_entity.id
_entity.type
_entity.pdbx_description
1 polymer ?
#
loop_
_entity_poly.entity_id
_entity_poly.type
_entity_poly.pdbx_seq_one_letter_code
_entity_poly.pdbx_strand_id
1 'polypeptide(L)' 'MSYAIKCRVVGEKSWSFLSNRGSSRLRVHAVRFATAEKAQALIDNNSEENPAWEWKVVDLTTGRTVRARKGGSDADQR' A
#
# COMPACT_ATOMS: atom_id res chain seq x y z
N MET A 1 0.71 -6.68 -14.12
CA MET A 1 0.65 -5.42 -13.34
C MET A 1 1.54 -5.57 -12.12
N SER A 2 2.12 -4.49 -11.59
CA SER A 2 2.99 -4.55 -10.40
C SER A 2 2.50 -3.52 -9.39
N TYR A 3 2.28 -3.96 -8.15
CA TYR A 3 1.80 -3.10 -7.07
C TYR A 3 2.93 -2.85 -6.07
N ALA A 4 2.86 -1.74 -5.35
CA ALA A 4 3.76 -1.46 -4.23
C ALA A 4 2.98 -0.82 -3.08
N ILE A 5 3.64 -0.69 -1.93
CA ILE A 5 3.11 0.00 -0.77
C ILE A 5 3.85 1.32 -0.64
N LYS A 6 3.10 2.39 -0.41
CA LYS A 6 3.65 3.64 0.12
C LYS A 6 3.31 3.76 1.60
N CYS A 7 4.26 4.24 2.37
CA CYS A 7 4.13 4.49 3.79
C CYS A 7 4.62 5.90 4.16
N ARG A 8 4.10 6.44 5.25
CA ARG A 8 4.62 7.65 5.91
C ARG A 8 4.27 7.63 7.38
N VAL A 9 5.00 8.39 8.18
CA VAL A 9 4.58 8.70 9.54
C VAL A 9 3.36 9.64 9.48
N VAL A 10 2.40 9.45 10.38
CA VAL A 10 1.22 10.32 10.50
C VAL A 10 1.69 11.77 10.68
N GLY A 11 1.10 12.70 9.91
CA GLY A 11 1.48 14.11 9.91
C GLY A 11 2.61 14.49 8.94
N GLU A 12 3.37 13.52 8.41
CA GLU A 12 4.39 13.80 7.40
C GLU A 12 3.79 14.13 6.03
N LYS A 13 4.38 15.11 5.34
CA LYS A 13 3.88 15.54 4.02
C LYS A 13 4.19 14.52 2.92
N SER A 14 5.36 13.89 2.99
CA SER A 14 5.86 13.03 1.91
C SER A 14 5.57 11.56 2.15
N TRP A 15 5.22 10.86 1.07
CA TRP A 15 5.11 9.41 1.04
C TRP A 15 6.39 8.77 0.52
N SER A 16 6.83 7.69 1.15
CA SER A 16 7.93 6.84 0.69
C SER A 16 7.42 5.48 0.26
N PHE A 17 8.14 4.77 -0.60
CA PHE A 17 7.88 3.37 -0.90
C PHE A 17 8.42 2.48 0.22
N LEU A 18 7.67 1.44 0.56
CA LEU A 18 8.17 0.36 1.40
C LEU A 18 9.26 -0.42 0.64
N SER A 19 10.38 -0.66 1.30
CA SER A 19 11.55 -1.37 0.78
C SER A 19 12.00 -2.43 1.78
N ASN A 20 12.82 -3.39 1.35
CA ASN A 20 13.37 -4.42 2.24
C ASN A 20 14.28 -3.86 3.37
N ARG A 21 14.71 -2.59 3.27
CA ARG A 21 15.59 -1.93 4.25
C ARG A 21 14.88 -0.81 5.03
N GLY A 22 13.55 -0.76 5.00
CA GLY A 22 12.75 0.32 5.59
C GLY A 22 11.98 1.08 4.51
N SER A 23 12.04 2.40 4.48
CA SER A 23 11.34 3.22 3.47
C SER A 23 12.31 3.98 2.55
N SER A 24 11.93 4.15 1.29
CA SER A 24 12.72 4.89 0.29
C SER A 24 11.85 5.75 -0.62
N ARG A 25 12.33 6.92 -1.02
CA ARG A 25 11.62 7.77 -1.99
C ARG A 25 11.69 7.23 -3.42
N LEU A 26 12.63 6.33 -3.71
CA LEU A 26 12.86 5.82 -5.06
C LEU A 26 12.03 4.56 -5.33
N ARG A 27 11.24 4.59 -6.41
CA ARG A 27 10.40 3.46 -6.85
C ARG A 27 11.20 2.18 -7.14
N VAL A 28 12.45 2.30 -7.58
CA VAL A 28 13.30 1.14 -7.94
C VAL A 28 13.57 0.23 -6.73
N HIS A 29 13.53 0.78 -5.51
CA HIS A 29 13.73 0.01 -4.27
C HIS A 29 12.42 -0.49 -3.65
N ALA A 30 11.28 -0.18 -4.27
CA ALA A 30 9.99 -0.58 -3.75
C ALA A 30 9.83 -2.09 -3.78
N VAL A 31 9.32 -2.67 -2.70
CA VAL A 31 8.82 -4.05 -2.70
C VAL A 31 7.66 -4.13 -3.69
N ARG A 32 7.74 -5.12 -4.59
CA ARG A 32 6.76 -5.32 -5.65
C ARG A 32 5.87 -6.51 -5.33
N PHE A 33 4.58 -6.32 -5.47
CA PHE A 33 3.56 -7.34 -5.29
C PHE A 33 2.92 -7.65 -6.64
N ALA A 34 2.59 -8.92 -6.83
CA ALA A 34 1.90 -9.39 -8.03
C ALA A 34 0.44 -8.89 -8.08
N THR A 35 -0.20 -8.71 -6.92
CA THR A 35 -1.60 -8.28 -6.80
C THR A 35 -1.77 -7.25 -5.69
N ALA A 36 -2.87 -6.49 -5.73
CA ALA A 36 -3.17 -5.46 -4.74
C ALA A 36 -3.52 -6.08 -3.37
N GLU A 37 -4.14 -7.26 -3.37
CA GLU A 37 -4.57 -7.99 -2.18
C GLU A 37 -3.38 -8.45 -1.35
N LYS A 38 -2.29 -8.92 -2.01
CA LYS A 38 -1.05 -9.27 -1.31
C LYS A 38 -0.38 -8.07 -0.66
N ALA A 39 -0.40 -6.91 -1.33
CA ALA A 39 0.10 -5.67 -0.76
C ALA A 39 -0.75 -5.23 0.44
N GLN A 40 -2.07 -5.34 0.34
CA GLN A 40 -2.97 -4.99 1.43
C GLN A 40 -2.84 -5.93 2.62
N ALA A 41 -2.72 -7.24 2.40
CA ALA A 41 -2.52 -8.20 3.49
C ALA A 41 -1.27 -7.87 4.32
N LEU A 42 -0.19 -7.40 3.67
CA LEU A 42 0.98 -6.94 4.39
C LEU A 42 0.69 -5.69 5.23
N ILE A 43 -0.07 -4.73 4.69
CA ILE A 43 -0.50 -3.54 5.46
C ILE A 43 -1.31 -3.99 6.67
N ASP A 44 -2.34 -4.80 6.47
CA ASP A 44 -3.26 -5.24 7.53
C ASP A 44 -2.49 -5.93 8.67
N ASN A 45 -1.50 -6.78 8.34
CA ASN A 45 -0.66 -7.46 9.34
C ASN A 45 0.29 -6.54 10.11
N ASN A 46 0.58 -5.33 9.61
CA ASN A 46 1.57 -4.42 10.21
C ASN A 46 0.95 -3.14 10.77
N SER A 47 -0.22 -2.73 10.27
CA SER A 47 -0.81 -1.43 10.61
C SER A 47 -1.24 -1.34 12.07
N GLU A 48 -1.69 -2.45 12.66
CA GLU A 48 -2.11 -2.48 14.07
C GLU A 48 -0.94 -2.26 15.03
N GLU A 49 0.22 -2.84 14.71
CA GLU A 49 1.44 -2.67 15.50
C GLU A 49 2.15 -1.33 15.24
N ASN A 50 1.80 -0.64 14.15
CA ASN A 50 2.42 0.61 13.71
C ASN A 50 1.39 1.74 13.55
N PRO A 51 0.67 2.14 14.62
CA PRO A 51 -0.41 3.13 14.54
C PRO A 51 0.09 4.54 14.17
N ALA A 52 1.38 4.82 14.37
CA ALA A 52 2.01 6.07 13.98
C ALA A 52 2.27 6.18 12.47
N TRP A 53 1.91 5.16 11.68
CA TRP A 53 2.16 5.10 10.24
C TRP A 53 0.87 5.01 9.44
N GLU A 54 0.86 5.72 8.31
CA GLU A 54 -0.15 5.60 7.28
C GLU A 54 0.39 4.80 6.09
N TRP A 55 -0.51 4.04 5.46
CA TRP A 55 -0.16 3.08 4.42
C TRP A 55 -1.15 3.18 3.26
N LYS A 56 -0.68 2.92 2.04
CA LYS A 56 -1.55 2.77 0.87
C LYS A 56 -0.91 1.90 -0.21
N VAL A 57 -1.75 1.15 -0.92
CA VAL A 57 -1.33 0.38 -2.09
C VAL A 57 -1.34 1.28 -3.33
N VAL A 58 -0.32 1.16 -4.17
CA VAL A 58 -0.22 1.87 -5.45
C VAL A 58 0.04 0.89 -6.58
N ASP A 59 -0.66 1.09 -7.70
CA ASP A 59 -0.37 0.41 -8.96
C ASP A 59 0.82 1.12 -9.63
N LEU A 60 1.88 0.37 -9.92
CA LEU A 60 3.08 0.93 -10.53
C LEU A 60 2.91 1.22 -12.02
N THR A 61 2.00 0.53 -12.69
CA THR A 61 1.70 0.74 -14.11
C THR A 61 0.92 2.04 -14.31
N THR A 62 -0.14 2.27 -13.53
CA THR A 62 -0.98 3.47 -13.66
C THR A 62 -0.58 4.63 -12.76
N GLY A 63 0.24 4.38 -11.74
CA GLY A 63 0.62 5.36 -10.72
C GLY A 63 -0.49 5.70 -9.72
N ARG A 64 -1.67 5.08 -9.87
CA ARG A 64 -2.85 5.37 -9.04
C ARG A 64 -2.80 4.61 -7.72
N THR A 65 -3.39 5.20 -6.69
CA THR A 65 -3.63 4.50 -5.42
C THR A 65 -4.80 3.55 -5.62
N VAL A 66 -4.64 2.32 -5.16
CA VAL A 66 -5.66 1.28 -5.25
C VAL A 66 -6.15 1.00 -3.84
N ARG A 67 -7.46 1.06 -3.63
CA ARG A 67 -8.05 0.45 -2.44
C ARG A 67 -8.18 -1.03 -2.76
N ALA A 68 -7.45 -1.88 -2.03
CA ALA A 68 -7.75 -3.31 -2.10
C ALA A 68 -9.19 -3.47 -1.61
N ARG A 69 -10.06 -4.03 -2.46
CA ARG A 69 -11.39 -4.43 -2.01
C ARG A 69 -11.15 -5.57 -1.01
N LYS A 70 -11.24 -5.29 0.30
CA LYS A 70 -11.60 -6.37 1.24
C LYS A 70 -12.88 -6.96 0.68
N GLY A 71 -12.94 -8.28 0.51
CA GLY A 71 -14.12 -8.97 0.00
C GLY A 71 -15.36 -8.51 0.78
N GLY A 72 -16.08 -7.56 0.18
CA GLY A 72 -17.38 -7.08 0.58
C GLY A 72 -18.21 -7.32 -0.65
N SER A 73 -19.13 -8.27 -0.53
CA SER A 73 -20.08 -8.64 -1.55
C SER A 73 -20.62 -7.39 -2.26
N ASP A 74 -20.61 -7.43 -3.59
CA ASP A 74 -21.44 -6.55 -4.42
C ASP A 74 -22.90 -6.78 -4.01
N ALA A 75 -23.35 -5.97 -3.07
CA ALA A 75 -24.73 -5.83 -2.65
C ALA A 75 -25.00 -4.33 -2.55
N ASP A 76 -24.97 -3.66 -3.70
CA ASP A 76 -25.76 -2.45 -3.88
C ASP A 76 -26.36 -2.48 -5.29
N GLN A 77 -27.52 -3.14 -5.37
CA GLN A 77 -28.52 -2.82 -6.36
C GLN A 77 -29.18 -1.52 -5.92
N ARG A 78 -29.08 -0.45 -6.70
CA ARG A 78 -30.22 0.38 -7.09
C ARG A 78 -29.90 1.38 -8.18
#